data_AF-A0A845ZMQ3-F1
#
_entry.id   AF-A0A845ZMQ3-F1
#
_cell.length_a   1.000
_cell.length_b   1.000
_cell.length_c   1.000
_cell.angle_alpha   90.00
_cell.angle_beta   90.00
_cell.angle_gamma   90.00
#
_symmetry.space_group_name_H-M   'P 1'
#
loop_
_entity.id
_entity.type
_entity.pdbx_description
1 polymer ?
#
loop_
_entity_poly.entity_id
_entity_poly.type
_entity_poly.pdbx_seq_one_letter_code
_entity_poly.pdbx_strand_id
1 'polypeptide(L)' 'PAEEVDQIEAALEKNKINYRVFRYDGADHGFFCDQRASYNEKAATDAWQNVLQLFREKLD' A
#
# COMPACT_ATOMS: atom_id res chain seq x y z
N PRO A 1 -10.05 9.45 2.09
CA PRO A 1 -9.55 10.57 1.26
C PRO A 1 -8.05 10.82 1.47
N ALA A 2 -7.37 11.60 0.62
CA ALA A 2 -5.91 11.83 0.74
C ALA A 2 -5.50 12.45 2.09
N GLU A 3 -6.29 13.39 2.59
CA GLU A 3 -6.03 14.06 3.88
C GLU A 3 -6.04 13.08 5.08
N GLU A 4 -6.92 12.07 5.06
CA GLU A 4 -6.94 11.03 6.10
C GLU A 4 -5.68 10.16 6.06
N VAL A 5 -5.15 9.88 4.85
CA VAL A 5 -3.89 9.16 4.70
C VAL A 5 -2.74 9.99 5.24
N ASP A 6 -2.72 11.30 4.96
CA ASP A 6 -1.71 12.23 5.50
C ASP A 6 -1.75 12.26 7.04
N GLN A 7 -2.95 12.24 7.64
CA GLN A 7 -3.10 12.17 9.10
C GLN A 7 -2.56 10.85 9.69
N ILE A 8 -2.77 9.73 9.02
CA ILE A 8 -2.23 8.42 9.43
C ILE A 8 -0.70 8.43 9.33
N GLU A 9 -0.14 8.90 8.22
CA GLU A 9 1.31 9.01 8.05
C GLU A 9 1.93 9.89 9.14
N ALA A 10 1.38 11.07 9.39
CA ALA A 10 1.86 11.97 10.46
C ALA A 10 1.81 11.31 11.86
N ALA A 11 0.79 10.48 12.14
CA ALA A 11 0.71 9.74 13.39
C ALA A 11 1.78 8.64 13.48
N LEU A 12 2.07 7.93 12.39
CA LEU A 12 3.12 6.92 12.34
C LEU A 12 4.51 7.54 12.53
N GLU A 13 4.80 8.67 11.89
CA GLU A 13 6.04 9.44 12.06
C GLU A 13 6.21 9.91 13.50
N LYS A 14 5.17 10.55 14.06
CA LYS A 14 5.20 11.09 15.44
C LYS A 14 5.54 10.00 16.47
N ASN A 15 5.07 8.78 16.24
CA ASN A 15 5.30 7.64 17.13
C ASN A 15 6.54 6.82 16.76
N LYS A 16 7.33 7.25 15.75
CA LYS A 16 8.56 6.59 15.29
C LYS A 16 8.33 5.11 14.91
N ILE A 17 7.17 4.83 14.33
CA ILE A 17 6.86 3.49 13.82
C ILE A 17 7.67 3.26 12.55
N ASN A 18 8.19 2.06 12.34
CA ASN A 18 8.78 1.70 11.06
C ASN A 18 7.64 1.32 10.09
N TYR A 19 7.44 2.12 9.05
CA TYR A 19 6.36 1.95 8.09
C TYR A 19 6.78 2.32 6.67
N ARG A 20 5.96 1.92 5.70
CA ARG A 20 5.99 2.38 4.32
C ARG A 20 4.54 2.62 3.86
N VAL A 21 4.29 3.73 3.16
CA VAL A 21 2.99 3.99 2.49
C VAL A 21 3.23 4.17 1.00
N PHE A 22 2.39 3.50 0.21
CA PHE A 22 2.41 3.57 -1.26
C PHE A 22 1.05 4.07 -1.73
N ARG A 23 1.03 5.05 -2.63
CA ARG A 23 -0.18 5.62 -3.24
C ARG A 23 -0.16 5.29 -4.73
N TYR A 24 -1.26 4.72 -5.23
CA TYR A 24 -1.36 4.27 -6.62
C TYR A 24 -2.33 5.14 -7.40
N ASP A 25 -1.79 6.07 -8.19
CA ASP A 25 -2.61 6.95 -9.02
C ASP A 25 -3.41 6.14 -10.06
N GLY A 26 -4.72 6.41 -10.12
CA GLY A 26 -5.64 5.71 -11.03
C GLY A 26 -6.02 4.28 -10.61
N ALA A 27 -5.65 3.85 -9.39
CA ALA A 27 -6.15 2.63 -8.80
C ALA A 27 -7.30 2.94 -7.82
N ASP A 28 -8.41 2.22 -7.96
CA ASP A 28 -9.57 2.37 -7.07
C ASP A 28 -9.54 1.34 -5.93
N HIS A 29 -10.43 1.49 -4.95
CA HIS A 29 -10.60 0.52 -3.88
C HIS A 29 -10.85 -0.90 -4.45
N GLY A 30 -10.10 -1.87 -3.94
CA GLY A 30 -10.14 -3.24 -4.43
C GLY A 30 -9.29 -3.51 -5.68
N PHE A 31 -8.38 -2.60 -6.05
CA PHE A 31 -7.50 -2.76 -7.22
C PHE A 31 -6.68 -4.06 -7.27
N PHE A 32 -6.50 -4.72 -6.13
CA PHE A 32 -5.75 -5.97 -6.03
C PHE A 32 -6.58 -7.21 -6.39
N CYS A 33 -7.92 -7.11 -6.45
CA CYS A 33 -8.79 -8.24 -6.72
C CYS A 33 -9.05 -8.37 -8.23
N ASP A 34 -8.41 -9.34 -8.87
CA ASP A 34 -8.49 -9.66 -10.31
C ASP A 34 -9.89 -10.05 -10.82
N GLN A 35 -10.83 -10.33 -9.91
CA GLN A 35 -12.23 -10.62 -10.24
C GLN A 35 -13.14 -9.39 -10.20
N ARG A 36 -12.62 -8.21 -9.81
CA ARG A 36 -13.41 -6.96 -9.72
C ARG A 36 -13.10 -6.03 -10.88
N ALA A 37 -14.08 -5.22 -11.26
CA ALA A 37 -13.89 -4.17 -12.28
C ALA A 37 -12.85 -3.12 -11.88
N SER A 38 -12.58 -2.94 -10.57
CA SER A 38 -11.55 -2.03 -10.08
C SER A 38 -10.13 -2.58 -10.19
N TYR A 39 -9.95 -3.83 -10.64
CA TYR A 39 -8.62 -4.44 -10.80
C TYR A 39 -7.69 -3.55 -11.62
N ASN A 40 -6.51 -3.29 -11.06
CA ASN A 40 -5.45 -2.56 -11.73
C ASN A 40 -4.17 -3.38 -11.66
N GLU A 41 -3.85 -4.08 -12.75
CA GLU A 41 -2.71 -5.01 -12.84
C GLU A 41 -1.37 -4.36 -12.46
N LYS A 42 -1.15 -3.12 -12.89
CA LYS A 42 0.10 -2.40 -12.59
C LYS A 42 0.24 -2.13 -11.09
N ALA A 43 -0.81 -1.61 -10.46
CA ALA A 43 -0.81 -1.34 -9.02
C ALA A 43 -0.76 -2.64 -8.20
N ALA A 44 -1.48 -3.68 -8.63
CA ALA A 44 -1.49 -4.98 -7.96
C ALA A 44 -0.11 -5.66 -8.01
N THR A 45 0.55 -5.63 -9.17
CA THR A 45 1.89 -6.23 -9.34
C THR A 45 2.92 -5.52 -8.46
N ASP A 46 2.93 -4.19 -8.45
CA ASP A 46 3.85 -3.41 -7.62
C ASP A 46 3.59 -3.63 -6.12
N ALA A 47 2.33 -3.55 -5.69
CA ALA A 47 1.94 -3.81 -4.31
C ALA A 47 2.36 -5.21 -3.85
N TRP A 48 2.24 -6.23 -4.72
CA TRP A 48 2.67 -7.59 -4.41
C TRP A 48 4.17 -7.69 -4.18
N GLN A 49 4.99 -7.02 -4.99
CA GLN A 49 6.44 -6.98 -4.78
C GLN A 49 6.82 -6.32 -3.45
N ASN A 50 6.14 -5.23 -3.08
CA ASN A 50 6.36 -4.55 -1.80
C ASN A 50 6.04 -5.47 -0.59
N VAL A 51 4.96 -6.25 -0.67
CA VAL A 51 4.59 -7.23 0.37
C VAL A 51 5.62 -8.36 0.48
N LEU A 52 6.01 -8.95 -0.66
CA LEU A 52 7.03 -10.01 -0.67
C LEU A 52 8.36 -9.52 -0.12
N GLN A 53 8.75 -8.27 -0.44
CA GLN A 53 9.95 -7.66 0.14
C GLN A 53 9.83 -7.51 1.66
N LEU A 54 8.69 -7.02 2.15
CA LEU A 54 8.46 -6.90 3.59
C LEU A 54 8.60 -8.26 4.30
N PHE A 55 8.05 -9.33 3.73
CA PHE A 55 8.17 -10.66 4.33
C PHE A 55 9.61 -11.16 4.33
N ARG A 56 10.36 -10.98 3.24
CA ARG A 56 11.79 -11.29 3.24
C ARG A 56 12.59 -10.52 4.30
N GLU A 57 12.22 -9.28 4.58
CA GLU A 57 12.89 -8.45 5.60
C GLU A 57 12.52 -8.80 7.04
N LYS A 58 11.40 -9.51 7.27
CA LYS A 58 10.81 -9.69 8.61
C LYS A 58 10.64 -11.13 9.06
N LEU A 59 10.58 -12.07 8.12
CA LEU A 59 10.27 -13.47 8.38
C LEU A 59 11.40 -14.43 7.96
N ASP A 60 12.37 -13.97 7.18
CA ASP A 60 13.63 -14.67 6.91
C ASP A 60 14.68 -14.32 7.98
#